data_AF-A0A0B6YSD9-F1
#
_entry.id   AF-A0A0B6YSD9-F1
#
_cell.length_a   1.000
_cell.length_b   1.000
_cell.length_c   1.000
_cell.angle_alpha   90.00
_cell.angle_beta   90.00
_cell.angle_gamma   90.00
#
_symmetry.space_group_name_H-M   'P 1'
#
loop_
_entity.id
_entity.type
_entity.pdbx_description
1 polymer ?
#
loop_
_entity_poly.entity_id
_entity_poly.type
_entity_poly.pdbx_seq_one_letter_code
_entity_poly.pdbx_strand_id
1 'polypeptide(L)' 'IIQTLVHTSYPDQASRACCVPTKLDPISILYWDENGDIKYDYSYEGMVVAECGCR' A
#
# COMPACT_ATOMS: atom_id res chain seq x y z
N ILE A 1 5.16 1.50 16.84
CA ILE A 1 6.12 1.57 17.98
C ILE A 1 5.61 0.79 19.18
N ILE A 2 4.45 1.15 19.76
CA ILE A 2 3.89 0.43 20.93
C ILE A 2 3.72 -1.07 20.64
N GLN A 3 3.11 -1.42 19.49
CA GLN A 3 2.97 -2.82 19.09
C GLN A 3 4.32 -3.56 19.01
N THR A 4 5.35 -2.93 18.46
CA THR A 4 6.70 -3.49 18.41
C THR A 4 7.25 -3.73 19.81
N LEU A 5 7.11 -2.76 20.73
CA LEU A 5 7.57 -2.89 22.11
C LEU A 5 6.82 -4.02 22.84
N VAL A 6 5.49 -4.07 22.71
CA VAL A 6 4.67 -5.14 23.31
C VAL A 6 5.06 -6.49 22.73
N HIS A 7 5.26 -6.62 21.42
CA HIS A 7 5.71 -7.86 20.81
C HIS A 7 7.10 -8.29 21.30
N THR A 8 8.02 -7.33 21.50
CA THR A 8 9.36 -7.63 22.02
C THR A 8 9.33 -8.13 23.46
N SER A 9 8.40 -7.64 24.31
CA SER A 9 8.27 -8.07 25.71
C SER A 9 7.34 -9.28 25.89
N TYR A 10 6.26 -9.37 25.10
CA TYR A 10 5.17 -10.34 25.21
C TYR A 10 4.72 -10.79 23.80
N PRO A 11 5.50 -11.65 23.11
CA PRO A 11 5.26 -12.01 21.71
C PRO A 11 3.92 -12.71 21.45
N ASP A 12 3.36 -13.39 22.45
CA ASP A 12 2.06 -14.06 22.34
C ASP A 12 0.86 -13.11 22.44
N GLN A 13 1.08 -11.88 22.92
CA GLN A 13 0.01 -10.89 23.15
C GLN A 13 -0.12 -9.85 22.04
N ALA A 14 0.91 -9.70 21.21
CA ALA A 14 0.90 -8.77 20.07
C ALA A 14 1.70 -9.33 18.91
N SER A 15 1.21 -9.14 17.68
CA SER A 15 1.97 -9.43 16.47
C SER A 15 3.05 -8.38 16.21
N ARG A 16 4.04 -8.71 15.36
CA ARG A 16 5.02 -7.73 14.87
C ARG A 16 4.32 -6.63 14.08
N ALA A 17 4.83 -5.40 14.22
CA ALA A 17 4.51 -4.35 13.25
C ALA A 17 4.98 -4.79 11.85
N CYS A 18 4.21 -4.46 10.82
CA CYS A 18 4.47 -4.90 9.45
C CYS A 18 5.07 -3.76 8.64
N CYS A 19 6.06 -4.09 7.79
CA CYS A 19 6.54 -3.17 6.76
C CYS A 19 5.50 -3.14 5.63
N VAL A 20 4.84 -2.01 5.45
CA VAL A 20 3.80 -1.80 4.43
C VAL A 20 4.08 -0.53 3.65
N PRO A 21 3.57 -0.40 2.41
CA PRO A 21 3.60 0.87 1.70
C PRO A 21 2.89 1.96 2.51
N THR A 22 3.56 3.09 2.70
CA THR A 22 2.99 4.27 3.36
C THR A 22 2.65 5.38 2.37
N LYS A 23 3.25 5.33 1.18
CA LYS A 23 2.94 6.23 0.06
C LYS A 23 3.02 5.45 -1.25
N LEU A 24 2.03 5.69 -2.10
CA LEU A 24 1.95 5.13 -3.44
C LEU A 24 1.90 6.26 -4.46
N ASP A 25 2.62 6.13 -5.56
CA ASP A 25 2.62 7.06 -6.69
C ASP A 25 1.78 6.48 -7.85
N PRO A 26 1.20 7.34 -8.70
CA PRO A 26 0.39 6.93 -9.83
C PRO A 26 1.20 6.41 -11.03
N ILE A 27 0.52 5.70 -11.93
CA ILE A 27 1.02 5.36 -13.27
C ILE A 27 -0.02 5.67 -14.34
N SER A 28 0.39 5.72 -15.60
CA SER A 28 -0.54 5.83 -16.72
C SER A 28 -0.99 4.46 -17.21
N ILE A 29 -2.30 4.26 -17.41
CA ILE A 29 -2.90 3.01 -17.86
C ILE A 29 -3.79 3.21 -19.08
N LEU A 30 -3.85 2.19 -19.93
CA LEU A 30 -4.81 2.08 -21.03
C LEU A 30 -5.71 0.88 -20.74
N TYR A 31 -7.03 1.07 -20.64
CA TYR A 31 -7.97 0.02 -20.30
C TYR A 31 -9.32 0.19 -21.02
N TRP A 32 -10.09 -0.89 -21.07
CA TRP A 32 -11.48 -0.88 -21.55
C TRP A 32 -12.41 -0.53 -20.40
N ASP A 33 -13.28 0.44 -20.59
CA ASP A 33 -14.29 0.77 -19.60
C ASP A 33 -15.50 -0.18 -19.65
N GLU A 34 -16.45 -0.02 -18.73
CA GLU A 34 -17.63 -0.89 -18.64
C GLU A 34 -18.53 -0.83 -19.89
N ASN A 35 -18.39 0.21 -20.72
CA ASN A 35 -19.14 0.36 -21.97
C ASN A 35 -18.39 -0.24 -23.16
N GLY A 36 -17.17 -0.74 -22.95
CA GLY A 36 -16.32 -1.27 -24.01
C GLY A 36 -15.58 -0.19 -24.80
N ASP A 37 -15.47 1.03 -24.27
CA ASP A 37 -14.65 2.09 -24.87
C ASP A 37 -13.22 2.06 -24.30
N ILE A 38 -12.24 2.37 -25.14
CA ILE A 38 -10.84 2.49 -24.71
C ILE A 38 -10.65 3.82 -23.98
N LYS A 39 -10.17 3.76 -22.73
CA LYS A 39 -9.77 4.92 -21.94
C LYS A 39 -8.29 4.88 -21.61
N TYR A 40 -7.69 6.06 -21.65
CA TYR A 40 -6.34 6.30 -21.18
C TYR A 40 -6.39 7.20 -19.95
N ASP A 41 -5.92 6.68 -18.83
CA ASP A 41 -5.78 7.42 -17.58
C ASP A 41 -4.30 7.75 -17.37
N TYR A 42 -3.99 9.04 -17.25
CA TYR A 42 -2.63 9.52 -17.05
C TYR A 42 -2.15 9.35 -15.60
N SER A 43 -3.05 9.27 -14.61
CA SER A 43 -2.74 9.30 -13.18
C SER A 43 -3.58 8.29 -12.40
N TYR A 44 -3.44 7.02 -12.74
CA TYR A 44 -4.10 5.96 -11.99
C TYR A 44 -3.35 5.74 -10.67
N GLU A 45 -3.93 6.29 -9.60
CA GLU A 45 -3.35 6.37 -8.26
C GLU A 45 -3.20 5.00 -7.59
N GLY A 46 -2.29 4.92 -6.61
CA GLY A 46 -2.19 3.75 -5.74
C GLY A 46 -1.46 2.55 -6.35
N MET A 47 -0.58 2.76 -7.32
CA MET A 47 -0.02 1.68 -8.13
C MET A 47 1.41 1.31 -7.78
N VAL A 48 2.28 2.30 -7.58
CA VAL A 48 3.72 2.06 -7.34
C VAL A 48 4.09 2.50 -5.94
N VAL A 49 4.86 1.68 -5.23
CA VAL A 49 5.34 2.03 -3.89
C VAL A 49 6.40 3.13 -3.99
N ALA A 50 6.08 4.30 -3.43
CA ALA A 50 7.00 5.42 -3.30
C ALA A 50 7.79 5.33 -1.99
N GLU A 51 7.11 4.95 -0.90
CA GLU A 51 7.69 4.86 0.44
C GLU A 51 7.11 3.68 1.23
N CYS A 52 7.95 3.08 2.07
CA CYS A 52 7.55 2.04 3.02
C CYS A 52 7.73 2.52 4.46
N GLY A 53 6.91 1.99 5.37
CA GLY A 53 7.04 2.23 6.80
C GLY A 53 6.44 1.10 7.63
N CYS A 54 6.78 1.07 8.92
CA CYS A 54 6.21 0.11 9.85
C CYS A 54 4.85 0.59 10.35
N ARG A 55 3.82 -0.26 10.22
CA ARG A 55 2.47 -0.05 10.77
C ARG A 55 2.16 -1.12 11.81
#